data_AF-A0A5M3XG11-F1
#
_entry.id   AF-A0A5M3XG11-F1
#
_cell.length_a   1.000
_cell.length_b   1.000
_cell.length_c   1.000
_cell.angle_alpha   90.00
_cell.angle_beta   90.00
_cell.angle_gamma   90.00
#
_symmetry.space_group_name_H-M   'P 1'
#
loop_
_entity.id
_entity.type
_entity.pdbx_description
1 polymer ?
#
loop_
_entity_poly.entity_id
_entity_poly.type
_entity_poly.pdbx_seq_one_letter_code
_entity_poly.pdbx_strand_id
1 'polypeptide(L)'
;MAELRDDQPRWRQVRDIIAARISSGRYKPGQRVPGERDLQQEFGIAGTTAHKVLVALREDGLIYTERGMGSFASPRPDAPDGVPE
;
A
#
# COMPACT_ATOMS: atom_id res chain seq x y z
N MET A 1 -10.69 28.67 0.80
CA MET A 1 -9.72 27.94 -0.05
C MET A 1 -9.11 26.80 0.74
N ALA A 2 -9.95 25.92 1.29
CA ALA A 2 -9.53 24.79 2.10
C ALA A 2 -10.51 23.66 1.79
N GLU A 3 -10.52 23.21 0.54
CA GLU A 3 -11.46 22.20 0.05
C GLU A 3 -10.69 20.96 -0.38
N LEU A 4 -10.39 20.11 0.60
CA LEU A 4 -10.17 18.69 0.38
C LEU A 4 -11.01 17.90 1.39
N ARG A 5 -12.33 17.97 1.25
CA ARG A 5 -13.26 17.03 1.86
C ARG A 5 -14.16 16.47 0.76
N ASP A 6 -13.95 15.21 0.40
CA ASP A 6 -14.90 14.39 -0.35
C ASP A 6 -14.72 12.92 0.09
N ASP A 7 -15.71 12.45 0.84
CA ASP A 7 -16.12 11.08 1.18
C ASP A 7 -15.14 9.90 0.92
N GLN A 8 -14.69 9.23 2.00
CA GLN A 8 -13.81 8.04 2.05
C GLN A 8 -12.90 7.81 0.82
N PRO A 9 -11.62 8.17 0.89
CA PRO A 9 -10.84 8.26 -0.33
C PRO A 9 -10.49 6.87 -0.86
N ARG A 10 -10.68 6.65 -2.18
CA ARG A 10 -10.47 5.36 -2.89
C ARG A 10 -9.16 4.65 -2.53
N TRP A 11 -8.09 5.40 -2.23
CA TRP A 11 -6.82 4.82 -1.79
C TRP A 11 -6.94 4.02 -0.48
N ARG A 12 -7.83 4.41 0.44
CA ARG A 12 -8.02 3.70 1.71
C ARG A 12 -8.68 2.33 1.50
N GLN A 13 -9.63 2.23 0.57
CA GLN A 13 -10.25 0.94 0.21
C GLN A 13 -9.23 -0.01 -0.43
N VAL A 14 -8.44 0.49 -1.39
CA VAL A 14 -7.41 -0.32 -2.05
C VAL A 14 -6.34 -0.76 -1.05
N ARG A 15 -5.92 0.13 -0.13
CA ARG A 15 -5.03 -0.22 0.99
C ARG A 15 -5.59 -1.39 1.80
N ASP A 16 -6.82 -1.26 2.29
CA ASP A 16 -7.45 -2.26 3.16
C ASP A 16 -7.58 -3.62 2.47
N ILE A 17 -7.98 -3.62 1.19
CA ILE A 17 -8.04 -4.83 0.36
C ILE A 17 -6.67 -5.51 0.26
N ILE A 18 -5.60 -4.74 0.03
CA ILE A 18 -4.24 -5.29 -0.09
C ILE A 18 -3.75 -5.78 1.27
N ALA A 19 -3.97 -5.02 2.34
CA ALA A 19 -3.64 -5.42 3.71
C ALA A 19 -4.33 -6.73 4.09
N ALA A 20 -5.64 -6.86 3.81
CA ALA A 20 -6.40 -8.08 4.03
C ALA A 20 -5.87 -9.24 3.19
N ARG A 21 -5.47 -9.02 1.93
CA ARG A 21 -4.85 -10.06 1.09
C ARG A 21 -3.48 -10.52 1.63
N ILE A 22 -2.66 -9.59 2.13
CA ILE A 22 -1.36 -9.90 2.76
C ILE A 22 -1.60 -10.70 4.05
N SER A 23 -2.49 -10.22 4.93
CA SER A 23 -2.84 -10.88 6.19
C SER A 23 -3.50 -12.25 5.99
N SER A 24 -4.33 -12.40 4.94
CA SER A 24 -4.93 -13.67 4.54
C SER A 24 -3.92 -14.66 3.94
N GLY A 25 -2.65 -14.27 3.74
CA GLY A 25 -1.61 -15.12 3.15
C GLY A 25 -1.69 -15.27 1.63
N ARG A 26 -2.51 -14.45 0.96
CA ARG A 26 -2.58 -14.43 -0.52
C ARG A 26 -1.31 -13.83 -1.13
N TYR A 27 -0.72 -12.85 -0.46
CA TYR A 27 0.62 -12.36 -0.76
C TYR A 27 1.60 -12.86 0.29
N LYS A 28 2.56 -13.69 -0.13
CA LYS A 28 3.58 -14.19 0.79
C LYS A 28 4.58 -13.07 1.13
N PRO A 29 5.20 -13.11 2.32
CA PRO A 29 6.36 -12.28 2.62
C PRO A 29 7.43 -12.40 1.53
N GLY A 30 7.93 -11.28 1.02
CA GLY A 30 8.89 -11.23 -0.07
C GLY A 30 8.30 -11.51 -1.45
N GLN A 31 6.98 -11.65 -1.58
CA GLN A 31 6.33 -11.71 -2.88
C GLN A 31 6.17 -10.31 -3.44
N ARG A 32 6.39 -10.17 -4.75
CA ARG A 32 6.21 -8.91 -5.46
C ARG A 32 4.73 -8.49 -5.40
N VAL A 33 4.48 -7.33 -4.81
CA VAL A 33 3.16 -6.70 -4.78
C VAL A 33 2.98 -5.81 -6.01
N PRO A 34 1.73 -5.57 -6.43
CA PRO A 34 1.42 -4.61 -7.47
C PRO A 34 2.01 -3.23 -7.13
N GLY A 35 2.94 -2.78 -7.97
CA GLY A 35 3.52 -1.44 -7.87
C GLY A 35 2.55 -0.37 -8.36
N GLU A 36 3.01 0.87 -8.43
CA GLU A 36 2.13 2.03 -8.67
C GLU A 36 1.37 1.93 -10.00
N ARG A 37 2.07 1.48 -11.06
CA ARG A 37 1.47 1.27 -12.40
C ARG A 37 0.52 0.07 -12.45
N ASP A 38 0.79 -0.93 -11.62
CA ASP A 38 0.00 -2.16 -11.55
C ASP A 38 -1.30 -1.89 -10.79
N LEU A 39 -1.24 -1.12 -9.70
CA LEU A 39 -2.41 -0.62 -8.99
C LEU A 39 -3.29 0.28 -9.87
N GLN A 40 -2.68 1.12 -10.70
CA GLN A 40 -3.40 1.92 -11.69
C GLN A 40 -4.15 1.04 -12.71
N GLN A 41 -3.54 -0.07 -13.15
CA GLN A 41 -4.18 -1.00 -14.08
C GLN A 41 -5.23 -1.89 -13.41
N GLU A 42 -4.92 -2.49 -12.26
CA GLU A 42 -5.80 -3.44 -11.56
C GLU A 42 -7.03 -2.73 -10.97
N PHE A 43 -6.85 -1.52 -10.42
CA PHE A 43 -7.92 -0.78 -9.73
C PHE A 43 -8.42 0.45 -10.51
N GLY A 44 -7.81 0.80 -11.65
CA GLY A 44 -8.23 1.96 -12.45
C GLY A 44 -8.06 3.30 -11.73
N ILE A 45 -7.13 3.39 -10.77
CA ILE A 45 -6.92 4.58 -9.94
C ILE A 45 -5.87 5.52 -10.55
N ALA A 46 -5.91 6.80 -10.19
CA ALA A 46 -4.88 7.77 -10.60
C ALA A 46 -3.52 7.43 -9.96
N GLY A 47 -2.42 7.76 -10.64
CA GLY A 47 -1.07 7.48 -10.12
C GLY A 47 -0.78 8.12 -8.76
N THR A 48 -1.26 9.34 -8.52
CA THR A 48 -1.20 9.99 -7.20
C THR A 48 -1.99 9.24 -6.11
N THR A 49 -3.06 8.53 -6.49
CA THR A 49 -3.85 7.68 -5.58
C THR A 49 -3.12 6.38 -5.32
N ALA A 50 -2.59 5.73 -6.35
CA ALA A 50 -1.75 4.53 -6.22
C ALA A 50 -0.51 4.78 -5.36
N HIS A 51 0.15 5.93 -5.55
CA HIS A 51 1.26 6.35 -4.73
C HIS A 51 0.87 6.44 -3.25
N LYS A 52 -0.26 7.09 -2.93
CA LYS A 52 -0.79 7.17 -1.56
C LYS A 52 -1.08 5.80 -0.96
N VAL A 53 -1.63 4.86 -1.73
CA VAL A 53 -1.85 3.48 -1.28
C VAL A 53 -0.52 2.83 -0.87
N LEU A 54 0.48 2.91 -1.75
CA LEU A 54 1.80 2.30 -1.51
C LEU A 54 2.51 2.92 -0.32
N VAL A 55 2.46 4.26 -0.19
CA VAL A 55 3.03 4.97 0.97
C VAL A 55 2.35 4.51 2.24
N ALA A 56 1.01 4.49 2.28
CA ALA A 56 0.28 4.06 3.48
C ALA A 56 0.55 2.59 3.85
N LEU A 57 0.61 1.69 2.86
CA LEU A 57 0.98 0.29 3.09
C LEU A 57 2.43 0.15 3.58
N ARG A 58 3.32 1.03 3.12
CA ARG A 58 4.72 1.05 3.56
C ARG A 58 4.86 1.58 4.99
N GLU A 59 4.14 2.65 5.34
CA GLU A 59 4.09 3.18 6.71
C GLU A 59 3.54 2.16 7.71
N ASP A 60 2.59 1.34 7.27
CA ASP A 60 2.03 0.25 8.06
C ASP A 60 2.93 -0.99 8.15
N GLY A 61 4.12 -0.95 7.51
CA GLY A 61 5.05 -2.08 7.48
C GLY A 61 4.56 -3.28 6.66
N LEU A 62 3.48 -3.14 5.89
CA LEU A 62 2.88 -4.22 5.10
C LEU A 62 3.61 -4.46 3.77
N ILE A 63 4.26 -3.43 3.22
CA ILE A 63 5.08 -3.54 2.01
C ILE A 63 6.39 -2.80 2.16
N TYR A 64 7.39 -3.20 1.38
CA TYR A 64 8.63 -2.46 1.22
C TYR A 64 8.92 -2.26 -0.27
N THR A 65 9.50 -1.11 -0.62
CA THR A 65 9.89 -0.82 -1.99
C THR A 65 11.40 -0.97 -2.12
N GLU A 66 11.82 -1.85 -3.01
CA GLU A 66 13.23 -2.09 -3.30
C GLU A 66 13.60 -1.36 -4.60
N ARG A 67 14.57 -0.43 -4.51
CA ARG A 67 14.95 0.43 -5.64
C ARG A 67 15.43 -0.45 -6.80
N GLY A 68 14.71 -0.39 -7.93
CA GLY A 68 15.05 -1.12 -9.16
C GLY A 68 14.36 -2.48 -9.32
N MET A 69 13.76 -3.05 -8.26
CA MET A 69 13.09 -4.37 -8.34
C MET A 69 11.56 -4.32 -8.16
N GLY A 70 11.04 -3.26 -7.53
CA GLY A 70 9.61 -3.04 -7.36
C GLY A 70 9.19 -3.03 -5.88
N SER A 71 7.91 -3.27 -5.62
CA SER A 71 7.37 -3.33 -4.27
C SER A 71 7.13 -4.79 -3.88
N PHE A 72 7.41 -5.14 -2.63
CA PHE A 72 7.29 -6.49 -2.09
C PHE A 72 6.47 -6.48 -0.79
N ALA A 73 5.72 -7.55 -0.53
CA ALA A 73 4.95 -7.72 0.71
C ALA A 73 5.90 -8.00 1.88
N SER A 74 5.76 -7.27 2.97
CA SER A 74 6.58 -7.45 4.17
C SER A 74 6.05 -8.59 5.05
N PRO A 75 6.93 -9.31 5.78
CA PRO A 75 6.53 -10.47 6.57
C PRO A 75 5.67 -10.26 7.81
N ARG A 76 5.28 -9.04 8.19
CA ARG A 76 4.59 -8.85 9.48
C ARG A 76 3.71 -7.60 9.53
N PRO A 77 2.39 -7.72 9.77
CA PRO A 77 1.51 -6.62 10.17
C PRO A 77 1.65 -6.20 11.65
N ASP A 78 2.48 -6.89 12.44
CA ASP A 78 2.37 -6.90 13.91
C ASP A 78 3.56 -6.27 14.67
N ALA A 79 4.34 -5.40 14.03
CA ALA A 79 5.35 -4.62 14.75
C ALA A 79 5.03 -3.12 14.64
N PRO A 80 4.69 -2.43 15.74
CA PRO A 80 4.83 -0.98 15.80
C PRO A 80 6.32 -0.66 15.72
N ASP A 81 6.87 -0.58 14.50
CA ASP A 81 8.26 -0.19 14.28
C ASP A 81 8.37 1.31 14.52
N GLY A 82 8.75 1.63 15.76
CA GLY A 82 9.45 2.83 16.22
C GLY A 82 9.13 4.14 15.51
N VAL A 83 8.37 4.99 16.21
CA VAL A 83 8.49 6.45 16.09
C VAL A 83 9.97 6.86 16.08
N PRO A 84 10.48 7.54 15.04
CA PRO A 84 11.61 8.44 15.22
C PRO A 84 11.07 9.77 15.79
N GLU A 85 11.60 10.20 16.93
CA GLU A 85 11.50 11.59 17.42
C GLU A 85 12.10 12.59 16.41
#